data_AF-A0A140DJQ2-F1
#
_entry.id   AF-A0A140DJQ2-F1
#
_cell.length_a   1.000
_cell.length_b   1.000
_cell.length_c   1.000
_cell.angle_alpha   90.00
_cell.angle_beta   90.00
_cell.angle_gamma   90.00
#
_symmetry.space_group_name_H-M   'P 1'
#
loop_
_entity.id
_entity.type
_entity.pdbx_description
1 polymer ?
#
loop_
_entity_poly.entity_id
_entity_poly.type
_entity_poly.pdbx_seq_one_letter_code
_entity_poly.pdbx_strand_id
1 'polypeptide(L)'
;SVDLSQAEDIIIGQGQSKEQPLITPQQTASSSVEPPQYKQQVPPITPTNQPLQPETSQMPQSQQVNPNLLNTATALSGSMQDLLNYVNAGLTKEIDLIKEAVMAILNNEKSDIAEKQANIIALAENMVNNKNLTPDAKVAGVNAVLETIKNDQNTPNLEKSKMLEATVAIALNSENLEPKQKQQMLEKAVDVGLSLKDDASRAAAIDGITDAVIKSNLSTEDKGTMLIAVGDKVNVSELSNAEKQKLLGSVLKKGVEAQVLSPAQQQLI
;
A
#
# COMPACT_ATOMS: atom_id res chain seq x y z
N SER A 1 35.53 15.62 37.03
CA SER A 1 35.52 14.45 37.91
C SER A 1 34.16 14.37 38.56
N VAL A 2 33.69 13.15 38.81
CA VAL A 2 32.36 12.70 39.26
C VAL A 2 31.30 12.63 38.15
N ASP A 3 30.50 11.58 37.96
CA ASP A 3 30.60 10.11 38.08
C ASP A 3 29.26 9.61 37.47
N LEU A 4 29.29 8.50 36.74
CA LEU A 4 28.09 7.78 36.30
C LEU A 4 27.89 6.60 37.25
N SER A 5 26.95 6.69 38.19
CA SER A 5 26.28 5.52 38.76
C SER A 5 25.19 5.93 39.77
N GLN A 6 23.95 5.50 39.55
CA GLN A 6 23.35 4.43 40.35
C GLN A 6 21.90 4.18 39.90
N ALA A 7 21.60 2.88 39.79
CA ALA A 7 20.30 2.31 39.51
C ALA A 7 19.48 2.19 40.81
N GLU A 8 18.17 2.05 40.59
CA GLU A 8 17.17 1.40 41.44
C GLU A 8 16.88 2.01 42.82
N ASP A 9 15.63 2.43 43.02
CA ASP A 9 14.87 1.80 44.11
C ASP A 9 13.36 1.76 43.84
N ILE A 10 12.82 0.58 44.08
CA ILE A 10 11.41 0.19 44.01
C ILE A 10 10.82 0.44 45.40
N ILE A 11 9.69 1.14 45.53
CA ILE A 11 8.77 0.89 46.66
C ILE A 11 7.31 0.81 46.20
N ILE A 12 6.73 -0.32 46.59
CA ILE A 12 5.35 -0.80 46.54
C ILE A 12 4.52 -0.12 47.65
N GLY A 13 3.23 0.18 47.40
CA GLY A 13 2.25 0.21 48.49
C GLY A 13 0.95 1.01 48.29
N GLN A 14 -0.15 0.27 48.07
CA GLN A 14 -1.53 0.51 48.55
C GLN A 14 -2.29 1.77 48.04
N GLY A 15 -3.31 1.64 47.18
CA GLY A 15 -4.69 1.27 47.52
C GLY A 15 -5.59 2.51 47.32
N GLN A 16 -6.57 2.54 46.41
CA GLN A 16 -7.96 2.11 46.67
C GLN A 16 -8.73 1.93 45.35
N SER A 17 -9.41 0.78 45.23
CA SER A 17 -10.42 0.47 44.22
C SER A 17 -11.76 1.14 44.54
N LYS A 18 -12.48 1.59 43.50
CA LYS A 18 -13.95 1.70 43.50
C LYS A 18 -14.52 1.11 42.21
N GLU A 19 -14.93 -0.14 42.36
CA GLU A 19 -16.11 -0.83 41.80
C GLU A 19 -16.74 -0.33 40.48
N GLN A 20 -16.59 -1.14 39.43
CA GLN A 20 -17.58 -1.33 38.36
C GLN A 20 -18.35 -2.64 38.65
N PRO A 21 -19.68 -2.74 38.40
CA PRO A 21 -20.39 -3.99 38.60
C PRO A 21 -20.07 -4.99 37.49
N LEU A 22 -19.57 -6.15 37.91
CA LEU A 22 -19.43 -7.37 37.13
C LEU A 22 -20.80 -8.06 37.04
N ILE A 23 -21.42 -8.12 35.85
CA ILE A 23 -22.53 -9.04 35.60
C ILE A 23 -21.95 -10.32 34.99
N THR A 24 -21.85 -11.33 35.83
CA THR A 24 -21.58 -12.72 35.46
C THR A 24 -22.87 -13.35 34.91
N PRO A 25 -22.87 -13.98 33.72
CA PRO A 25 -23.99 -14.82 33.33
C PRO A 25 -23.98 -16.09 34.20
N GLN A 26 -25.02 -16.24 35.03
CA GLN A 26 -25.30 -17.47 35.76
C GLN A 26 -25.55 -18.62 34.78
N GLN A 27 -24.85 -19.73 35.00
CA GLN A 27 -25.22 -21.02 34.46
C GLN A 27 -26.50 -21.51 35.17
N THR A 28 -27.52 -21.83 34.38
CA THR A 28 -28.47 -22.92 34.69
C THR A 28 -28.51 -23.84 33.47
N ALA A 29 -27.98 -25.04 33.63
CA ALA A 29 -28.29 -26.21 32.81
C ALA A 29 -29.75 -26.63 33.12
N SER A 30 -30.54 -27.33 32.30
CA SER A 30 -30.29 -28.27 31.21
C SER A 30 -31.60 -28.42 30.42
N SER A 31 -31.56 -28.62 29.11
CA SER A 31 -32.49 -29.56 28.46
C SER A 31 -31.84 -30.12 27.20
N SER A 32 -31.68 -31.45 27.25
CA SER A 32 -31.18 -32.36 26.23
C SER A 32 -31.88 -32.18 24.88
N VAL A 33 -31.09 -32.12 23.80
CA VAL A 33 -31.46 -32.72 22.51
C VAL A 33 -30.21 -33.31 21.87
N GLU A 34 -30.24 -34.63 21.73
CA GLU A 34 -29.24 -35.51 21.13
C GLU A 34 -29.10 -35.26 19.61
N PRO A 35 -27.90 -35.33 19.00
CA PRO A 35 -27.75 -35.17 17.56
C PRO A 35 -28.31 -36.38 16.81
N PRO A 36 -29.08 -36.20 15.71
CA PRO A 36 -29.64 -37.32 14.97
C PRO A 36 -28.56 -38.14 14.26
N GLN A 37 -28.49 -39.44 14.63
CA GLN A 37 -27.73 -40.47 13.94
C GLN A 37 -28.46 -40.88 12.64
N TYR A 38 -27.92 -40.50 11.48
CA TYR A 38 -28.40 -41.01 10.20
C TYR A 38 -27.76 -42.38 9.91
N LYS A 39 -28.50 -43.46 10.14
CA LYS A 39 -28.28 -44.75 9.47
C LYS A 39 -28.96 -44.71 8.11
N GLN A 40 -28.21 -44.73 7.02
CA GLN A 40 -28.73 -45.20 5.73
C GLN A 40 -27.82 -46.31 5.19
N GLN A 41 -28.41 -47.50 5.11
CA GLN A 41 -27.90 -48.68 4.44
C GLN A 41 -27.82 -48.42 2.93
N VAL A 42 -26.73 -48.85 2.31
CA VAL A 42 -26.58 -48.89 0.85
C VAL A 42 -27.17 -50.23 0.36
N PRO A 43 -28.10 -50.27 -0.61
CA PRO A 43 -28.50 -51.52 -1.25
C PRO A 43 -27.44 -51.98 -2.27
N PRO A 44 -27.21 -53.30 -2.44
CA PRO A 44 -26.24 -53.80 -3.41
C PRO A 44 -26.78 -53.73 -4.84
N ILE A 45 -25.94 -53.21 -5.76
CA ILE A 45 -26.22 -53.17 -7.19
C ILE A 45 -25.80 -54.50 -7.84
N THR A 46 -26.75 -55.17 -8.51
CA THR A 46 -26.49 -56.33 -9.39
C THR A 46 -26.60 -55.84 -10.84
N PRO A 47 -25.64 -56.14 -11.74
CA PRO A 47 -25.71 -55.67 -13.12
C PRO A 47 -26.55 -56.64 -13.96
N THR A 48 -27.65 -56.17 -14.56
CA THR A 48 -28.37 -56.91 -15.60
C THR A 48 -28.29 -56.15 -16.91
N ASN A 49 -27.55 -56.71 -17.86
CA ASN A 49 -27.49 -56.24 -19.24
C ASN A 49 -28.78 -56.62 -19.97
N GLN A 50 -29.58 -55.64 -20.42
CA GLN A 50 -30.48 -55.82 -21.57
C GLN A 50 -30.85 -54.46 -22.19
N PRO A 51 -30.87 -54.32 -23.52
CA PRO A 51 -31.18 -53.07 -24.19
C PRO A 51 -32.71 -52.94 -24.39
N LEU A 52 -33.30 -51.85 -23.90
CA LEU A 52 -34.69 -51.48 -24.20
C LEU A 52 -34.73 -50.17 -24.99
N GLN A 53 -35.67 -50.16 -25.93
CA GLN A 53 -35.90 -49.24 -27.05
C GLN A 53 -36.07 -47.76 -26.66
N PRO A 54 -35.93 -46.80 -27.61
CA PRO A 54 -35.99 -45.38 -27.29
C PRO A 54 -37.42 -44.95 -26.94
N GLU A 55 -37.70 -44.74 -25.67
CA GLU A 55 -38.82 -43.91 -25.24
C GLU A 55 -38.44 -42.44 -25.42
N THR A 56 -39.25 -41.72 -26.20
CA THR A 56 -39.25 -40.26 -26.25
C THR A 56 -39.66 -39.71 -24.87
N SER A 57 -38.70 -39.58 -23.96
CA SER A 57 -38.89 -38.89 -22.69
C SER A 57 -38.40 -37.45 -22.80
N GLN A 58 -39.30 -36.56 -22.40
CA GLN A 58 -39.17 -35.11 -22.38
C GLN A 58 -37.83 -34.65 -21.79
N MET A 59 -37.26 -33.58 -22.35
CA MET A 59 -36.17 -32.85 -21.70
C MET A 59 -36.53 -32.57 -20.23
N PRO A 60 -35.62 -32.81 -19.27
CA PRO A 60 -35.81 -32.29 -17.93
C PRO A 60 -35.97 -30.78 -18.03
N GLN A 61 -37.11 -30.25 -17.61
CA GLN A 61 -37.25 -28.81 -17.40
C GLN A 61 -36.12 -28.34 -16.50
N SER A 62 -35.44 -27.28 -16.94
CA SER A 62 -34.46 -26.54 -16.17
C SER A 62 -34.99 -26.35 -14.75
N GLN A 63 -34.29 -26.85 -13.73
CA GLN A 63 -34.62 -26.56 -12.34
C GLN A 63 -34.64 -25.03 -12.19
N GLN A 64 -35.84 -24.49 -12.07
CA GLN A 64 -36.07 -23.06 -11.93
C GLN A 64 -35.47 -22.65 -10.59
N VAL A 65 -34.36 -21.90 -10.64
CA VAL A 65 -33.70 -21.35 -9.45
C VAL A 65 -34.77 -20.64 -8.63
N ASN A 66 -34.89 -21.00 -7.35
CA ASN A 66 -35.92 -20.44 -6.47
C ASN A 66 -35.85 -18.89 -6.54
N PRO A 67 -36.90 -18.22 -7.03
CA PRO A 67 -36.90 -16.77 -7.23
C PRO A 67 -36.54 -16.00 -5.96
N ASN A 68 -36.91 -16.53 -4.79
CA ASN A 68 -36.59 -15.90 -3.50
C ASN A 68 -35.09 -15.95 -3.19
N LEU A 69 -34.38 -17.04 -3.52
CA LEU A 69 -32.93 -17.11 -3.35
C LEU A 69 -32.20 -16.17 -4.30
N LEU A 70 -32.68 -16.07 -5.56
CA LEU A 70 -32.12 -15.14 -6.55
C LEU A 70 -32.33 -13.68 -6.10
N ASN A 71 -33.54 -13.34 -5.64
CA ASN A 71 -33.88 -11.99 -5.16
C ASN A 71 -33.08 -11.60 -3.92
N THR A 72 -32.87 -12.52 -2.96
CA THR A 72 -32.03 -12.26 -1.79
C THR A 72 -30.57 -12.07 -2.16
N ALA A 73 -30.04 -12.87 -3.08
CA ALA A 73 -28.66 -12.71 -3.57
C ALA A 73 -28.47 -11.37 -4.30
N THR A 74 -29.44 -10.94 -5.12
CA THR A 74 -29.42 -9.64 -5.79
C THR A 74 -29.46 -8.48 -4.78
N ALA A 75 -30.32 -8.55 -3.76
CA ALA A 75 -30.40 -7.52 -2.73
C ALA A 75 -29.09 -7.41 -1.92
N LEU A 76 -28.50 -8.55 -1.53
CA LEU A 76 -27.21 -8.59 -0.82
C LEU A 76 -26.08 -8.01 -1.68
N SER A 77 -26.02 -8.38 -2.97
CA SER A 77 -25.05 -7.81 -3.91
C SER A 77 -25.20 -6.31 -4.05
N GLY A 78 -26.44 -5.80 -4.08
CA GLY A 78 -26.72 -4.36 -4.10
C GLY A 78 -26.20 -3.66 -2.84
N SER A 79 -26.53 -4.19 -1.65
CA SER A 79 -26.05 -3.63 -0.38
C SER A 79 -24.53 -3.68 -0.23
N MET A 80 -23.87 -4.73 -0.75
CA MET A 80 -22.41 -4.78 -0.80
C MET A 80 -21.85 -3.71 -1.73
N GLN A 81 -22.46 -3.48 -2.89
CA GLN A 81 -22.04 -2.42 -3.81
C GLN A 81 -22.22 -1.03 -3.19
N ASP A 82 -23.32 -0.78 -2.48
CA ASP A 82 -23.56 0.48 -1.78
C ASP A 82 -22.53 0.72 -0.67
N LEU A 83 -22.19 -0.32 0.09
CA LEU A 83 -21.12 -0.24 1.11
C LEU A 83 -19.76 0.07 0.46
N LEU A 84 -19.41 -0.61 -0.63
CA LEU A 84 -18.18 -0.34 -1.38
C LEU A 84 -18.15 1.10 -1.90
N ASN A 85 -19.27 1.60 -2.42
CA ASN A 85 -19.39 2.99 -2.88
C ASN A 85 -19.20 3.99 -1.73
N TYR A 86 -19.81 3.73 -0.57
CA TYR A 86 -19.68 4.59 0.62
C TYR A 86 -18.25 4.64 1.15
N VAL A 87 -17.60 3.47 1.29
CA VAL A 87 -16.19 3.37 1.71
C VAL A 87 -15.28 4.07 0.70
N ASN A 88 -15.51 3.87 -0.60
CA ASN A 88 -14.74 4.52 -1.65
C ASN A 88 -14.91 6.05 -1.64
N ALA A 89 -16.12 6.56 -1.39
CA ALA A 89 -16.37 7.99 -1.26
C ALA A 89 -15.64 8.61 -0.06
N GLY A 90 -15.60 7.90 1.07
CA GLY A 90 -14.82 8.30 2.25
C GLY A 90 -13.32 8.42 1.94
N LEU A 91 -12.73 7.38 1.33
CA LEU A 91 -11.32 7.37 0.95
C LEU A 91 -10.98 8.46 -0.08
N THR A 92 -11.85 8.69 -1.06
CA THR A 92 -11.69 9.75 -2.06
C THR A 92 -11.63 11.12 -1.40
N LYS A 93 -12.53 11.38 -0.44
CA LYS A 93 -12.55 12.64 0.31
C LYS A 93 -11.26 12.87 1.10
N GLU A 94 -10.72 11.83 1.74
CA GLU A 94 -9.44 11.95 2.47
C GLU A 94 -8.27 12.28 1.52
N ILE A 95 -8.21 11.63 0.35
CA ILE A 95 -7.21 11.92 -0.68
C ILE A 95 -7.33 13.36 -1.18
N ASP A 96 -8.54 13.87 -1.38
CA ASP A 96 -8.74 15.24 -1.84
C ASP A 96 -8.32 16.27 -0.78
N LEU A 97 -8.57 16.01 0.51
CA LEU A 97 -8.06 16.85 1.60
C LEU A 97 -6.52 16.88 1.64
N ILE A 98 -5.85 15.77 1.32
CA ILE A 98 -4.38 15.74 1.22
C ILE A 98 -3.90 16.62 0.06
N LYS A 99 -4.54 16.53 -1.11
CA LYS A 99 -4.21 17.41 -2.25
C LYS A 99 -4.43 18.87 -1.89
N GLU A 100 -5.54 19.20 -1.23
CA GLU A 100 -5.83 20.56 -0.77
C GLU A 100 -4.76 21.06 0.21
N ALA A 101 -4.34 20.23 1.18
CA ALA A 101 -3.29 20.59 2.12
C ALA A 101 -1.94 20.85 1.40
N VAL A 102 -1.56 19.99 0.45
CA VAL A 102 -0.35 20.19 -0.35
C VAL A 102 -0.43 21.46 -1.18
N MET A 103 -1.55 21.72 -1.86
CA MET A 103 -1.76 22.95 -2.61
C MET A 103 -1.71 24.19 -1.71
N ALA A 104 -2.30 24.14 -0.51
CA ALA A 104 -2.26 25.25 0.43
C ALA A 104 -0.83 25.56 0.89
N ILE A 105 -0.01 24.53 1.14
CA ILE A 105 1.41 24.69 1.46
C ILE A 105 2.15 25.33 0.28
N LEU A 106 2.03 24.77 -0.93
CA LEU A 106 2.77 25.24 -2.11
C LEU A 106 2.37 26.66 -2.54
N ASN A 107 1.10 27.03 -2.37
CA ASN A 107 0.58 28.36 -2.71
C ASN A 107 0.70 29.39 -1.58
N ASN A 108 1.26 29.04 -0.42
CA ASN A 108 1.45 30.01 0.64
C ASN A 108 2.47 31.08 0.23
N GLU A 109 2.00 32.31 -0.01
CA GLU A 109 2.84 33.44 -0.43
C GLU A 109 3.78 33.94 0.66
N LYS A 110 3.47 33.64 1.93
CA LYS A 110 4.31 34.05 3.08
C LYS A 110 5.51 33.14 3.31
N SER A 111 5.46 31.93 2.74
CA SER A 111 6.50 30.92 2.91
C SER A 111 7.48 30.93 1.76
N ASP A 112 8.76 30.83 2.08
CA ASP A 112 9.79 30.58 1.08
C ASP A 112 9.77 29.11 0.61
N ILE A 113 10.59 28.79 -0.40
CA ILE A 113 10.66 27.44 -0.97
C ILE A 113 11.12 26.40 0.07
N ALA A 114 12.04 26.77 0.97
CA ALA A 114 12.57 25.85 1.95
C ALA A 114 11.51 25.50 3.01
N GLU A 115 10.74 26.49 3.46
CA GLU A 115 9.61 26.28 4.37
C GLU A 115 8.52 25.43 3.72
N LYS A 116 8.21 25.67 2.45
CA LYS A 116 7.27 24.84 1.67
C LYS A 116 7.75 23.39 1.60
N GLN A 117 9.03 23.18 1.29
CA GLN A 117 9.63 21.84 1.26
C GLN A 117 9.52 21.15 2.62
N ALA A 118 9.91 21.82 3.71
CA ALA A 118 9.83 21.28 5.06
C ALA A 118 8.40 20.87 5.44
N ASN A 119 7.40 21.68 5.09
CA ASN A 119 6.00 21.40 5.38
C ASN A 119 5.45 20.21 4.56
N ILE A 120 5.85 20.07 3.30
CA ILE A 120 5.51 18.90 2.47
C ILE A 120 6.15 17.62 3.02
N ILE A 121 7.42 17.70 3.42
CA ILE A 121 8.16 16.58 4.01
C ILE A 121 7.48 16.14 5.32
N ALA A 122 7.15 17.10 6.20
CA ALA A 122 6.44 16.81 7.45
C ALA A 122 5.06 16.19 7.21
N LEU A 123 4.33 16.64 6.19
CA LEU A 123 3.05 16.03 5.81
C LEU A 123 3.24 14.58 5.37
N ALA A 124 4.19 14.30 4.47
CA ALA A 124 4.49 12.94 4.01
C ALA A 124 4.94 12.02 5.16
N GLU A 125 5.79 12.53 6.06
CA GLU A 125 6.24 11.79 7.24
C GLU A 125 5.08 11.45 8.18
N ASN A 126 4.23 12.43 8.50
CA ASN A 126 3.06 12.22 9.34
C ASN A 126 2.11 11.20 8.73
N MET A 127 1.93 11.22 7.40
CA MET A 127 1.13 10.23 6.68
C MET A 127 1.69 8.82 6.81
N VAL A 128 2.97 8.65 6.47
CA VAL A 128 3.65 7.35 6.47
C VAL A 128 3.72 6.75 7.88
N ASN A 129 3.90 7.58 8.91
CA ASN A 129 4.00 7.15 10.30
C ASN A 129 2.67 7.09 11.05
N ASN A 130 1.54 7.43 10.41
CA ASN A 130 0.24 7.35 11.05
C ASN A 130 -0.16 5.89 11.32
N LYS A 131 -0.37 5.55 12.59
CA LYS A 131 -0.75 4.18 13.01
C LYS A 131 -2.21 3.84 12.71
N ASN A 132 -3.05 4.84 12.48
CA ASN A 132 -4.47 4.66 12.19
C ASN A 132 -4.75 4.47 10.70
N LEU A 133 -3.79 4.81 9.84
CA LEU A 133 -3.93 4.61 8.39
C LEU A 133 -3.51 3.18 8.01
N THR A 134 -4.30 2.56 7.14
CA THR A 134 -3.91 1.30 6.51
C THR A 134 -2.71 1.54 5.59
N PRO A 135 -1.88 0.50 5.31
CA PRO A 135 -0.76 0.64 4.38
C PRO A 135 -1.17 1.18 3.00
N ASP A 136 -2.32 0.74 2.48
CA ASP A 136 -2.83 1.22 1.17
C ASP A 136 -3.26 2.68 1.22
N ALA A 137 -3.86 3.15 2.33
CA ALA A 137 -4.20 4.56 2.51
C ALA A 137 -2.92 5.43 2.56
N LYS A 138 -1.84 4.92 3.18
CA LYS A 138 -0.54 5.60 3.18
C LYS A 138 0.02 5.73 1.76
N VAL A 139 0.00 4.65 0.98
CA VAL A 139 0.40 4.65 -0.44
C VAL A 139 -0.42 5.66 -1.22
N ALA A 140 -1.74 5.62 -1.11
CA ALA A 140 -2.63 6.51 -1.83
C ALA A 140 -2.36 7.99 -1.52
N GLY A 141 -2.15 8.32 -0.24
CA GLY A 141 -1.88 9.70 0.15
C GLY A 141 -0.48 10.19 -0.20
N VAL A 142 0.57 9.37 -0.06
CA VAL A 142 1.91 9.73 -0.57
C VAL A 142 1.86 9.92 -2.09
N ASN A 143 1.14 9.08 -2.81
CA ASN A 143 0.95 9.24 -4.26
C ASN A 143 0.23 10.55 -4.59
N ALA A 144 -0.73 10.97 -3.77
CA ALA A 144 -1.39 12.26 -3.92
C ALA A 144 -0.44 13.44 -3.66
N VAL A 145 0.44 13.34 -2.67
CA VAL A 145 1.51 14.33 -2.42
C VAL A 145 2.42 14.44 -3.65
N LEU A 146 2.96 13.32 -4.14
CA LEU A 146 3.83 13.28 -5.32
C LEU A 146 3.17 13.88 -6.57
N GLU A 147 1.91 13.51 -6.83
CA GLU A 147 1.16 14.03 -7.98
C GLU A 147 0.86 15.53 -7.84
N THR A 148 0.63 16.02 -6.63
CA THR A 148 0.37 17.46 -6.42
C THR A 148 1.65 18.27 -6.58
N ILE A 149 2.81 17.79 -6.09
CA ILE A 149 4.13 18.40 -6.33
C ILE A 149 4.40 18.51 -7.84
N LYS A 150 4.13 17.42 -8.59
CA LYS A 150 4.28 17.39 -10.05
C LYS A 150 3.51 18.52 -10.73
N ASN A 151 2.24 18.65 -10.38
CA ASN A 151 1.27 19.52 -11.06
C ASN A 151 1.36 20.99 -10.63
N ASP A 152 2.02 21.30 -9.52
CA ASP A 152 2.22 22.67 -9.08
C ASP A 152 3.00 23.51 -10.11
N GLN A 153 2.51 24.68 -10.48
CA GLN A 153 3.17 25.53 -11.49
C GLN A 153 4.12 26.57 -10.85
N ASN A 154 4.06 26.73 -9.54
CA ASN A 154 4.77 27.79 -8.82
C ASN A 154 6.15 27.33 -8.29
N THR A 155 6.36 26.03 -8.17
CA THR A 155 7.61 25.42 -7.73
C THR A 155 8.52 25.10 -8.92
N PRO A 156 9.78 25.55 -8.93
CA PRO A 156 10.75 25.17 -9.95
C PRO A 156 10.95 23.65 -10.01
N ASN A 157 11.16 23.07 -11.20
CA ASN A 157 11.29 21.62 -11.38
C ASN A 157 12.45 21.01 -10.56
N LEU A 158 13.55 21.74 -10.41
CA LEU A 158 14.67 21.32 -9.56
C LEU A 158 14.29 21.27 -8.06
N GLU A 159 13.38 22.13 -7.62
CA GLU A 159 12.90 22.09 -6.23
C GLU A 159 11.85 20.99 -6.04
N LYS A 160 11.07 20.69 -7.09
CA LYS A 160 10.22 19.49 -7.11
C LYS A 160 11.05 18.22 -7.00
N SER A 161 12.16 18.08 -7.73
CA SER A 161 12.98 16.87 -7.67
C SER A 161 13.50 16.59 -6.26
N LYS A 162 13.90 17.63 -5.50
CA LYS A 162 14.28 17.49 -4.08
C LYS A 162 13.12 17.07 -3.19
N MET A 163 11.92 17.60 -3.42
CA MET A 163 10.72 17.16 -2.68
C MET A 163 10.40 15.69 -2.95
N LEU A 164 10.59 15.21 -4.20
CA LEU A 164 10.42 13.79 -4.54
C LEU A 164 11.44 12.92 -3.82
N GLU A 165 12.74 13.29 -3.86
CA GLU A 165 13.80 12.59 -3.14
C GLU A 165 13.48 12.45 -1.66
N ALA A 166 13.13 13.55 -0.99
CA ALA A 166 12.83 13.54 0.44
C ALA A 166 11.59 12.69 0.77
N THR A 167 10.54 12.77 -0.06
CA THR A 167 9.32 11.95 0.11
C THR A 167 9.62 10.47 -0.03
N VAL A 168 10.45 10.08 -1.00
CA VAL A 168 10.89 8.70 -1.18
C VAL A 168 11.75 8.24 0.00
N ALA A 169 12.70 9.08 0.45
CA ALA A 169 13.55 8.75 1.59
C ALA A 169 12.72 8.44 2.86
N ILE A 170 11.67 9.22 3.12
CA ILE A 170 10.72 8.94 4.21
C ILE A 170 10.04 7.58 4.02
N ALA A 171 9.49 7.33 2.84
CA ALA A 171 8.77 6.10 2.55
C ALA A 171 9.66 4.86 2.70
N LEU A 172 10.87 4.88 2.12
CA LEU A 172 11.79 3.74 2.14
C LEU A 172 12.31 3.43 3.55
N ASN A 173 12.45 4.45 4.40
CA ASN A 173 12.92 4.30 5.79
C ASN A 173 11.81 4.01 6.80
N SER A 174 10.55 4.05 6.40
CA SER A 174 9.46 3.76 7.32
C SER A 174 9.44 2.30 7.76
N GLU A 175 9.26 2.08 9.06
CA GLU A 175 8.97 0.77 9.64
C GLU A 175 7.50 0.37 9.48
N ASN A 176 6.64 1.31 9.08
CA ASN A 176 5.20 1.08 8.95
C ASN A 176 4.78 0.68 7.53
N LEU A 177 5.74 0.37 6.66
CA LEU A 177 5.53 -0.01 5.27
C LEU A 177 6.31 -1.29 4.96
N GLU A 178 5.64 -2.24 4.32
CA GLU A 178 6.27 -3.44 3.78
C GLU A 178 7.02 -3.10 2.47
N PRO A 179 7.96 -3.96 2.04
CA PRO A 179 8.71 -3.76 0.79
C PRO A 179 7.82 -3.46 -0.42
N LYS A 180 6.65 -4.11 -0.53
CA LYS A 180 5.69 -3.88 -1.60
C LYS A 180 5.18 -2.44 -1.65
N GLN A 181 4.79 -1.85 -0.50
CA GLN A 181 4.29 -0.47 -0.48
C GLN A 181 5.42 0.53 -0.74
N LYS A 182 6.62 0.25 -0.22
CA LYS A 182 7.83 1.05 -0.49
C LYS A 182 8.14 1.11 -1.98
N GLN A 183 8.08 -0.04 -2.66
CA GLN A 183 8.29 -0.13 -4.10
C GLN A 183 7.22 0.64 -4.87
N GLN A 184 5.94 0.53 -4.50
CA GLN A 184 4.86 1.27 -5.16
C GLN A 184 5.05 2.79 -5.07
N MET A 185 5.41 3.30 -3.90
CA MET A 185 5.68 4.73 -3.70
C MET A 185 6.94 5.18 -4.47
N LEU A 186 7.99 4.35 -4.48
CA LEU A 186 9.21 4.59 -5.26
C LEU A 186 8.91 4.69 -6.75
N GLU A 187 8.24 3.69 -7.32
CA GLU A 187 7.86 3.66 -8.73
C GLU A 187 7.01 4.87 -9.13
N LYS A 188 6.07 5.27 -8.27
CA LYS A 188 5.28 6.48 -8.50
C LYS A 188 6.16 7.73 -8.50
N ALA A 189 7.11 7.84 -7.59
CA ALA A 189 8.02 8.98 -7.55
C ALA A 189 8.94 9.03 -8.78
N VAL A 190 9.38 7.88 -9.28
CA VAL A 190 10.13 7.77 -10.55
C VAL A 190 9.26 8.23 -11.72
N ASP A 191 8.03 7.73 -11.84
CA ASP A 191 7.08 8.16 -12.89
C ASP A 191 6.88 9.69 -12.87
N VAL A 192 6.73 10.27 -11.67
CA VAL A 192 6.61 11.71 -11.49
C VAL A 192 7.90 12.44 -11.88
N GLY A 193 9.06 11.94 -11.43
CA GLY A 193 10.37 12.51 -11.75
C GLY A 193 10.65 12.52 -13.25
N LEU A 194 10.31 11.45 -13.96
CA LEU A 194 10.44 11.33 -15.42
C LEU A 194 9.49 12.26 -16.18
N SER A 195 8.41 12.73 -15.55
CA SER A 195 7.46 13.67 -16.15
C SER A 195 7.87 15.15 -16.00
N LEU A 196 8.99 15.45 -15.34
CA LEU A 196 9.49 16.82 -15.22
C LEU A 196 9.92 17.38 -16.58
N LYS A 197 9.69 18.69 -16.81
CA LYS A 197 9.75 19.29 -18.15
C LYS A 197 11.15 19.27 -18.78
N ASP A 198 12.20 19.42 -17.98
CA ASP A 198 13.57 19.55 -18.46
C ASP A 198 14.48 18.39 -18.02
N ASP A 199 15.43 18.05 -18.90
CA ASP A 199 16.35 16.92 -18.75
C ASP A 199 17.19 17.01 -17.47
N ALA A 200 17.56 18.23 -17.06
CA ALA A 200 18.36 18.45 -15.86
C ALA A 200 17.58 18.11 -14.60
N SER A 201 16.31 18.54 -14.52
CA SER A 201 15.43 18.22 -13.40
C SER A 201 15.03 16.75 -13.38
N ARG A 202 14.82 16.11 -14.56
CA ARG A 202 14.61 14.66 -14.63
C ARG A 202 15.82 13.89 -14.12
N ALA A 203 17.02 14.25 -14.57
CA ALA A 203 18.26 13.65 -14.07
C ALA A 203 18.43 13.86 -12.56
N ALA A 204 18.20 15.07 -12.06
CA ALA A 204 18.27 15.36 -10.63
C ALA A 204 17.24 14.54 -9.81
N ALA A 205 16.03 14.34 -10.34
CA ALA A 205 15.02 13.51 -9.69
C ALA A 205 15.43 12.04 -9.63
N ILE A 206 15.88 11.46 -10.75
CA ILE A 206 16.32 10.06 -10.79
C ILE A 206 17.55 9.82 -9.92
N ASP A 207 18.52 10.74 -9.96
CA ASP A 207 19.72 10.66 -9.11
C ASP A 207 19.35 10.77 -7.63
N GLY A 208 18.50 11.73 -7.25
CA GLY A 208 18.04 11.89 -5.86
C GLY A 208 17.25 10.67 -5.37
N ILE A 209 16.35 10.13 -6.19
CA ILE A 209 15.60 8.90 -5.87
C ILE A 209 16.54 7.70 -5.71
N THR A 210 17.52 7.56 -6.60
CA THR A 210 18.56 6.52 -6.51
C THR A 210 19.36 6.65 -5.21
N ASP A 211 19.74 7.87 -4.85
CA ASP A 211 20.44 8.16 -3.60
C ASP A 211 19.58 7.83 -2.37
N ALA A 212 18.27 8.12 -2.41
CA ALA A 212 17.34 7.75 -1.36
C ALA A 212 17.25 6.22 -1.18
N VAL A 213 17.24 5.45 -2.29
CA VAL A 213 17.30 3.98 -2.23
C VAL A 213 18.59 3.51 -1.58
N ILE A 214 19.74 4.02 -2.02
CA ILE A 214 21.06 3.62 -1.51
C ILE A 214 21.19 3.93 0.00
N LYS A 215 20.73 5.12 0.42
CA LYS A 215 20.80 5.60 1.82
C LYS A 215 19.72 5.00 2.72
N SER A 216 18.76 4.26 2.18
CA SER A 216 17.67 3.70 2.98
C SER A 216 18.15 2.62 3.97
N ASN A 217 17.29 2.30 4.94
CA ASN A 217 17.49 1.21 5.91
C ASN A 217 17.13 -0.17 5.36
N LEU A 218 16.86 -0.29 4.05
CA LEU A 218 16.58 -1.56 3.39
C LEU A 218 17.80 -2.49 3.38
N SER A 219 17.57 -3.79 3.24
CA SER A 219 18.64 -4.75 3.00
C SER A 219 19.34 -4.47 1.66
N THR A 220 20.58 -4.90 1.48
CA THR A 220 21.28 -4.74 0.19
C THR A 220 20.51 -5.37 -0.97
N GLU A 221 19.87 -6.52 -0.74
CA GLU A 221 19.05 -7.21 -1.73
C GLU A 221 17.80 -6.40 -2.11
N ASP A 222 17.09 -5.87 -1.11
CA ASP A 222 15.92 -5.01 -1.35
C ASP A 222 16.33 -3.72 -2.07
N LYS A 223 17.44 -3.10 -1.68
CA LYS A 223 17.98 -1.92 -2.39
C LYS A 223 18.27 -2.25 -3.85
N GLY A 224 18.88 -3.39 -4.14
CA GLY A 224 19.12 -3.85 -5.51
C GLY A 224 17.82 -4.01 -6.30
N THR A 225 16.80 -4.60 -5.68
CA THR A 225 15.45 -4.74 -6.29
C THR A 225 14.81 -3.39 -6.58
N MET A 226 14.90 -2.45 -5.63
CA MET A 226 14.39 -1.08 -5.81
C MET A 226 15.11 -0.34 -6.94
N LEU A 227 16.44 -0.48 -7.06
CA LEU A 227 17.19 0.14 -8.16
C LEU A 227 16.87 -0.47 -9.52
N ILE A 228 16.59 -1.77 -9.59
CA ILE A 228 16.08 -2.40 -10.81
C ILE A 228 14.73 -1.81 -11.19
N ALA A 229 13.81 -1.64 -10.23
CA ALA A 229 12.51 -1.02 -10.49
C ALA A 229 12.65 0.43 -11.00
N VAL A 230 13.61 1.20 -10.49
CA VAL A 230 13.95 2.54 -11.04
C VAL A 230 14.41 2.41 -12.49
N GLY A 231 15.31 1.47 -12.78
CA GLY A 231 15.81 1.17 -14.13
C GLY A 231 14.69 0.81 -15.10
N ASP A 232 13.81 -0.11 -14.72
CA ASP A 232 12.66 -0.55 -15.52
C ASP A 232 11.76 0.63 -15.91
N LYS A 233 11.45 1.51 -14.95
CA LYS A 233 10.65 2.72 -15.20
C LYS A 233 11.32 3.69 -16.16
N VAL A 234 12.64 3.89 -16.04
CA VAL A 234 13.41 4.69 -17.00
C VAL A 234 13.37 4.06 -18.38
N ASN A 235 13.53 2.74 -18.48
CA ASN A 235 13.58 2.02 -19.74
C ASN A 235 12.26 2.08 -20.52
N VAL A 236 11.11 1.95 -19.84
CA VAL A 236 9.78 2.01 -20.46
C VAL A 236 9.24 3.44 -20.68
N SER A 237 9.95 4.46 -20.21
CA SER A 237 9.54 5.87 -20.38
C SER A 237 9.47 6.30 -21.85
N GLU A 238 8.78 7.40 -22.14
CA GLU A 238 8.68 7.97 -23.50
C GLU A 238 9.87 8.88 -23.87
N LEU A 239 10.97 8.83 -23.10
CA LEU A 239 12.16 9.64 -23.33
C LEU A 239 12.96 9.16 -24.56
N SER A 240 13.83 10.04 -25.07
CA SER A 240 14.75 9.67 -26.14
C SER A 240 15.72 8.57 -25.70
N ASN A 241 16.19 7.74 -26.63
CA ASN A 241 17.16 6.68 -26.30
C ASN A 241 18.44 7.26 -25.66
N ALA A 242 18.93 8.41 -26.13
CA ALA A 242 20.11 9.05 -25.57
C ALA A 242 19.90 9.45 -24.10
N GLU A 243 18.72 9.98 -23.78
CA GLU A 243 18.38 10.36 -22.43
C GLU A 243 18.17 9.14 -21.51
N LYS A 244 17.46 8.11 -21.98
CA LYS A 244 17.31 6.85 -21.24
C LYS A 244 18.67 6.27 -20.86
N GLN A 245 19.60 6.17 -21.82
CA GLN A 245 20.94 5.64 -21.58
C GLN A 245 21.73 6.48 -20.56
N LYS A 246 21.55 7.81 -20.58
CA LYS A 246 22.16 8.69 -19.57
C LYS A 246 21.60 8.43 -18.17
N LEU A 247 20.28 8.29 -18.04
CA LEU A 247 19.62 8.04 -16.75
C LEU A 247 19.94 6.64 -16.22
N LEU A 248 19.80 5.60 -17.05
CA LEU A 248 20.17 4.22 -16.70
C LEU A 248 21.64 4.10 -16.31
N GLY A 249 22.53 4.74 -17.07
CA GLY A 249 23.95 4.79 -16.76
C GLY A 249 24.25 5.43 -15.39
N SER A 250 23.48 6.45 -14.99
CA SER A 250 23.61 7.05 -13.67
C SER A 250 23.15 6.11 -12.54
N VAL A 251 21.99 5.48 -12.70
CA VAL A 251 21.44 4.50 -11.76
C VAL A 251 22.43 3.34 -11.56
N LEU A 252 22.91 2.77 -12.67
CA LEU A 252 23.91 1.71 -12.67
C LEU A 252 25.20 2.14 -11.95
N LYS A 253 25.76 3.28 -12.33
CA LYS A 253 27.01 3.78 -11.76
C LYS A 253 26.89 3.94 -10.24
N LYS A 254 25.85 4.62 -9.76
CA LYS A 254 25.62 4.84 -8.33
C LYS A 254 25.39 3.52 -7.58
N GLY A 255 24.60 2.62 -8.14
CA GLY A 255 24.34 1.30 -7.55
C GLY A 255 25.59 0.42 -7.43
N VAL A 256 26.50 0.50 -8.40
CA VAL A 256 27.80 -0.20 -8.37
C VAL A 256 28.76 0.44 -7.37
N GLU A 257 28.91 1.77 -7.40
CA GLU A 257 29.79 2.51 -6.49
C GLU A 257 29.39 2.32 -5.02
N ALA A 258 28.08 2.22 -4.76
CA ALA A 258 27.54 1.92 -3.44
C ALA A 258 27.57 0.44 -3.04
N GLN A 259 28.07 -0.45 -3.91
CA GLN A 259 28.09 -1.91 -3.72
C GLN A 259 26.70 -2.52 -3.44
N VAL A 260 25.67 -1.91 -4.03
CA VAL A 260 24.27 -2.38 -3.90
C VAL A 260 23.92 -3.36 -5.02
N LEU A 261 24.42 -3.14 -6.23
CA LEU A 261 24.11 -3.98 -7.40
C LEU A 261 25.17 -5.06 -7.62
N SER A 262 24.75 -6.33 -7.52
CA SER A 262 25.57 -7.46 -7.96
C SER A 262 25.77 -7.46 -9.48
N PRO A 263 26.81 -8.15 -10.00
CA PRO A 263 27.03 -8.25 -11.45
C PRO A 263 25.83 -8.79 -12.23
N ALA A 264 25.04 -9.69 -11.63
CA ALA A 264 23.82 -10.21 -12.25
C ALA A 264 22.71 -9.13 -12.33
N GLN A 265 22.52 -8.37 -11.26
CA GLN A 265 21.54 -7.28 -11.22
C GLN A 265 21.90 -6.12 -12.14
N GLN A 266 23.19 -5.87 -12.36
CA GLN A 266 23.67 -4.86 -13.32
C GLN A 266 23.24 -5.19 -14.77
N GLN A 267 23.01 -6.45 -15.12
CA GLN A 267 22.54 -6.84 -16.45
C GLN A 267 21.03 -6.67 -16.63
N LEU A 268 20.30 -6.34 -15.56
CA LEU A 268 18.84 -6.16 -15.56
C LEU A 268 18.43 -4.69 -15.72
N ILE A 269 19.39 -3.76 -15.71
CA ILE A 269 19.18 -2.31 -15.87
C ILE A 269 19.81 -1.86 -17.18
#